data_AF-A0A348UWN8-F1
#
_entry.id   AF-A0A348UWN8-F1
#
_cell.length_a   1.000
_cell.length_b   1.000
_cell.length_c   1.000
_cell.angle_alpha   90.00
_cell.angle_beta   90.00
_cell.angle_gamma   90.00
#
_symmetry.space_group_name_H-M   'P 1'
#
loop_
_entity.id
_entity.type
_entity.pdbx_description
1 polymer ?
#
loop_
_entity_poly.entity_id
_entity_poly.type
_entity_poly.pdbx_seq_one_letter_code
_entity_poly.pdbx_strand_id
1 'polypeptide(L)'
;GSTGIGKAINGGFGLVLDGSERLDSIIKSAMLWDVMGGVDRRNWTGNPNARQVAITYNAQNPNGDQITLPDLANEAKIAAAVDKLFD
;
A
#
# COMPACT_ATOMS: atom_id res chain seq x y z
N GLY A 1 5.97 -6.40 17.30
CA GLY A 1 5.67 -7.77 17.77
C GLY A 1 6.66 -8.71 17.13
N SER A 2 7.04 -9.81 17.80
CA SER A 2 8.10 -10.75 17.38
C SER A 2 9.54 -10.20 17.48
N THR A 3 9.87 -9.12 16.78
CA THR A 3 11.26 -8.63 16.60
C THR A 3 11.95 -8.04 17.84
N GLY A 4 11.29 -8.02 19.01
CA GLY A 4 11.80 -7.37 20.23
C GLY A 4 11.43 -5.88 20.37
N ILE A 5 11.78 -5.30 21.53
CA ILE A 5 11.40 -3.95 21.95
C ILE A 5 12.04 -2.90 21.04
N GLY A 6 11.22 -1.98 20.52
CA GLY A 6 11.68 -0.85 19.70
C GLY A 6 12.12 -1.20 18.28
N LYS A 7 11.90 -2.44 17.82
CA LYS A 7 12.34 -2.89 16.48
C LYS A 7 11.23 -2.95 15.42
N ALA A 8 9.97 -2.90 15.84
CA ALA A 8 8.83 -2.84 14.93
C ALA A 8 7.63 -2.19 15.60
N ILE A 9 6.85 -1.46 14.80
CA ILE A 9 5.49 -1.04 15.12
C ILE A 9 4.58 -1.95 14.29
N ASN A 10 3.63 -2.62 14.93
CA ASN A 10 2.69 -3.53 14.29
C ASN A 10 1.31 -3.33 14.90
N GLY A 11 0.28 -3.49 14.08
CA GLY A 11 -1.12 -3.43 14.48
C GLY A 11 -1.89 -4.59 13.88
N GLY A 12 -3.06 -4.83 14.44
CA GLY A 12 -4.06 -5.76 13.93
C GLY A 12 -5.41 -5.40 14.53
N PHE A 13 -6.49 -5.87 13.92
CA PHE A 13 -7.84 -5.65 14.43
C PHE A 13 -8.59 -6.98 14.53
N GLY A 14 -9.62 -7.00 15.38
CA GLY A 14 -10.59 -8.08 15.45
C GLY A 14 -11.96 -7.55 15.05
N LEU A 15 -12.72 -8.34 14.30
CA LEU A 15 -14.07 -7.99 13.86
C LEU A 15 -15.05 -9.09 14.28
N VAL A 16 -16.02 -8.73 15.11
CA VAL A 16 -17.05 -9.67 15.58
C VAL A 16 -18.12 -9.82 14.52
N LEU A 17 -18.42 -11.08 14.17
CA LEU A 17 -19.44 -11.41 13.18
C LEU A 17 -20.76 -11.80 13.85
N ASP A 18 -21.68 -10.83 14.00
CA ASP A 18 -22.96 -11.00 14.70
C ASP A 18 -24.17 -11.22 13.77
N GLY A 19 -23.97 -11.13 12.45
CA GLY A 19 -25.02 -11.34 11.44
C GLY A 19 -25.92 -10.11 11.19
N SER A 20 -25.59 -8.95 11.74
CA SER A 20 -26.36 -7.72 11.53
C SER A 20 -26.07 -7.04 10.17
N GLU A 21 -27.06 -6.38 9.57
CA GLU A 21 -26.84 -5.57 8.35
C GLU A 21 -25.85 -4.42 8.57
N ARG A 22 -25.79 -3.88 9.80
CA ARG A 22 -24.78 -2.89 10.18
C ARG A 22 -23.37 -3.45 9.93
N LEU A 23 -23.14 -4.69 10.32
CA LEU A 23 -21.85 -5.32 10.17
C LEU A 23 -21.48 -5.52 8.70
N ASP A 24 -22.42 -5.82 7.80
CA ASP A 24 -22.15 -5.90 6.37
C ASP A 24 -21.53 -4.60 5.83
N SER A 25 -22.01 -3.45 6.31
CA SER A 25 -21.45 -2.14 5.93
C SER A 25 -20.02 -1.93 6.47
N ILE A 26 -19.74 -2.44 7.67
CA ILE A 26 -18.42 -2.36 8.30
C ILE A 26 -17.44 -3.28 7.57
N ILE A 27 -17.82 -4.51 7.27
CA ILE A 27 -16.95 -5.47 6.55
C ILE A 27 -16.56 -4.92 5.19
N LYS A 28 -17.53 -4.40 4.42
CA LYS A 28 -17.29 -3.85 3.07
C LYS A 28 -16.30 -2.69 3.06
N SER A 29 -16.25 -1.90 4.13
CA SER A 29 -15.32 -0.77 4.23
C SER A 29 -13.99 -1.16 4.88
N ALA A 30 -14.02 -1.79 6.06
CA ALA A 30 -12.83 -2.07 6.86
C ALA A 30 -11.84 -3.00 6.17
N MET A 31 -12.33 -4.06 5.49
CA MET A 31 -11.46 -5.04 4.83
C MET A 31 -10.65 -4.44 3.69
N LEU A 32 -11.24 -3.54 2.92
CA LEU A 32 -10.54 -2.87 1.82
C LEU A 32 -9.41 -1.99 2.37
N TRP A 33 -9.66 -1.21 3.42
CA TRP A 33 -8.64 -0.35 4.01
C TRP A 33 -7.47 -1.14 4.63
N ASP A 34 -7.75 -2.22 5.35
CA ASP A 34 -6.72 -3.04 6.00
C ASP A 34 -5.75 -3.68 4.99
N VAL A 35 -6.27 -4.12 3.84
CA VAL A 35 -5.46 -4.74 2.78
C VAL A 35 -4.82 -3.69 1.87
N MET A 36 -5.63 -2.79 1.31
CA MET A 36 -5.19 -1.88 0.25
C MET A 36 -4.26 -0.79 0.77
N GLY A 37 -4.34 -0.38 2.03
CA GLY A 37 -3.35 0.52 2.62
C GLY A 37 -1.93 -0.08 2.63
N GLY A 38 -1.82 -1.40 2.84
CA GLY A 38 -0.56 -2.13 2.74
C GLY A 38 -0.05 -2.23 1.30
N VAL A 39 -0.97 -2.46 0.34
CA VAL A 39 -0.65 -2.49 -1.10
C VAL A 39 -0.15 -1.14 -1.56
N ASP A 40 -0.87 -0.06 -1.24
CA ASP A 40 -0.51 1.32 -1.59
C ASP A 40 0.91 1.66 -1.12
N ARG A 41 1.19 1.49 0.18
CA ARG A 41 2.53 1.77 0.73
C ARG A 41 3.63 0.95 0.05
N ARG A 42 3.39 -0.33 -0.23
CA ARG A 42 4.38 -1.20 -0.89
C ARG A 42 4.60 -0.81 -2.35
N ASN A 43 3.51 -0.48 -3.06
CA ASN A 43 3.55 0.07 -4.41
C ASN A 43 4.38 1.36 -4.43
N TRP A 44 4.11 2.29 -3.51
CA TRP A 44 4.85 3.54 -3.37
C TRP A 44 6.35 3.32 -3.18
N THR A 45 6.73 2.32 -2.38
CA THR A 45 8.14 1.95 -2.17
C THR A 45 8.78 1.16 -3.33
N GLY A 46 8.07 0.93 -4.44
CA GLY A 46 8.61 0.29 -5.64
C GLY A 46 8.45 -1.24 -5.70
N ASN A 47 7.58 -1.86 -4.89
CA ASN A 47 7.32 -3.29 -5.01
C ASN A 47 6.52 -3.61 -6.29
N PRO A 48 7.02 -4.46 -7.21
CA PRO A 48 6.39 -4.69 -8.52
C PRO A 48 5.05 -5.43 -8.42
N ASN A 49 4.92 -6.37 -7.49
CA ASN A 49 3.67 -7.11 -7.30
C ASN A 49 2.59 -6.21 -6.71
N ALA A 50 2.94 -5.38 -5.72
CA ALA A 50 2.03 -4.40 -5.16
C ALA A 50 1.59 -3.37 -6.21
N ARG A 51 2.51 -2.93 -7.08
CA ARG A 51 2.20 -2.05 -8.21
C ARG A 51 1.19 -2.69 -9.17
N GLN A 52 1.38 -3.96 -9.53
CA GLN A 52 0.44 -4.67 -10.40
C GLN A 52 -0.96 -4.75 -9.76
N VAL A 53 -1.03 -5.04 -8.46
CA VAL A 53 -2.30 -5.07 -7.72
C VAL A 53 -2.95 -3.68 -7.68
N ALA A 54 -2.17 -2.62 -7.43
CA ALA A 54 -2.67 -1.24 -7.41
C ALA A 54 -3.23 -0.80 -8.78
N ILE A 55 -2.55 -1.14 -9.87
CA ILE A 55 -3.03 -0.88 -11.25
C ILE A 55 -4.37 -1.58 -11.49
N THR A 56 -4.46 -2.88 -11.17
CA THR A 56 -5.69 -3.65 -11.34
C THR A 56 -6.82 -3.10 -10.48
N TYR A 57 -6.51 -2.75 -9.22
CA TYR A 57 -7.48 -2.18 -8.28
C TYR A 57 -8.04 -0.86 -8.80
N ASN A 58 -7.18 0.09 -9.21
CA ASN A 58 -7.60 1.38 -9.77
C ASN A 58 -8.52 1.24 -11.00
N ALA A 59 -8.30 0.20 -11.81
CA ALA A 59 -9.07 -0.06 -13.02
C ALA A 59 -10.42 -0.74 -12.76
N GLN A 60 -10.53 -1.56 -11.71
CA GLN A 60 -11.68 -2.45 -11.48
C GLN A 60 -12.54 -2.06 -10.28
N ASN A 61 -12.01 -1.26 -9.35
CA ASN A 61 -12.70 -0.93 -8.13
C ASN A 61 -13.94 -0.05 -8.40
N PRO A 62 -15.12 -0.42 -7.88
CA PRO A 62 -16.35 0.34 -8.10
C PRO A 62 -16.55 1.51 -7.14
N ASN A 63 -15.74 1.64 -6.07
CA ASN A 63 -16.00 2.63 -5.01
C ASN A 63 -15.47 4.04 -5.35
N GLY A 64 -14.68 4.19 -6.41
CA GLY A 64 -14.15 5.46 -6.91
C GLY A 64 -12.85 5.96 -6.26
N ASP A 65 -12.31 5.26 -5.26
CA ASP A 65 -10.98 5.52 -4.73
C ASP A 65 -9.88 5.17 -5.75
N GLN A 66 -8.68 5.73 -5.55
CA GLN A 66 -7.54 5.55 -6.43
C GLN A 66 -6.24 5.55 -5.62
N ILE A 67 -5.36 4.60 -5.94
CA ILE A 67 -4.00 4.51 -5.42
C ILE A 67 -3.07 5.31 -6.34
N THR A 68 -2.15 6.09 -5.77
CA THR A 68 -1.16 6.81 -6.57
C THR A 68 -0.10 5.84 -7.09
N LEU A 69 0.14 5.83 -8.41
CA LEU A 69 1.16 4.99 -9.03
C LEU A 69 2.46 5.77 -9.19
N PRO A 70 3.56 5.37 -8.52
CA PRO A 70 4.82 6.11 -8.61
C PRO A 70 5.56 5.81 -9.92
N ASP A 71 6.05 6.87 -10.56
CA ASP A 71 7.06 6.75 -11.61
C ASP A 71 8.45 6.61 -10.98
N LEU A 72 9.20 5.59 -11.41
CA LEU A 72 10.56 5.39 -10.95
C LEU A 72 11.50 6.38 -11.63
N ALA A 73 12.41 6.95 -10.84
CA ALA A 73 13.44 7.83 -11.38
C ALA A 73 14.41 7.04 -12.28
N ASN A 74 14.97 7.72 -13.28
CA ASN A 74 15.94 7.11 -14.19
C ASN A 74 17.31 7.04 -13.51
N GLU A 75 17.79 5.83 -13.25
CA GLU A 75 19.07 5.59 -12.56
C GLU A 75 20.28 6.21 -13.27
N ALA A 76 20.32 6.16 -14.61
CA ALA A 76 21.43 6.73 -15.37
C ALA A 76 21.49 8.27 -15.24
N LYS A 77 20.33 8.93 -15.19
CA LYS A 77 20.26 10.38 -14.94
C LYS A 77 20.70 10.73 -13.52
N ILE A 78 20.37 9.88 -12.54
CA ILE A 78 20.81 10.07 -11.15
C ILE A 78 22.33 9.93 -11.05
N ALA A 79 22.90 8.84 -11.59
CA ALA A 79 24.33 8.59 -11.57
C ALA A 79 25.11 9.75 -12.21
N ALA A 80 24.72 10.16 -13.43
CA ALA A 80 25.36 11.27 -14.13
C ALA A 80 25.24 12.62 -13.40
N ALA A 81 24.21 12.82 -12.57
CA ALA A 81 24.06 14.04 -11.76
C ALA A 81 24.95 14.01 -10.51
N VAL A 82 25.13 12.82 -9.91
CA VAL A 82 26.01 12.62 -8.75
C VAL A 82 27.47 12.76 -9.15
N ASP A 83 27.90 12.12 -10.24
CA ASP A 83 29.30 12.17 -10.70
C ASP A 83 29.76 13.63 -10.90
N LYS A 84 28.92 14.46 -11.55
CA LYS A 84 29.18 15.90 -11.75
C LYS A 84 29.41 16.72 -10.48
N LEU A 85 28.96 16.25 -9.32
CA LEU A 85 29.13 16.96 -8.04
C LEU A 85 30.41 16.56 -7.31
N PHE A 86 31.00 15.42 -7.67
CA PHE A 86 32.15 14.83 -7.00
C PHE A 86 33.39 14.69 -7.89
N ASP A 87 33.31 15.10 -9.16
CA ASP A 87 34.44 15.45 -10.04
C ASP A 87 35.04 16.83 -9.69
#